data_AF-A0A7C8YSR7-F1
#
_entry.id   AF-A0A7C8YSR7-F1
#
_cell.length_a   1.000
_cell.length_b   1.000
_cell.length_c   1.000
_cell.angle_alpha   90.00
_cell.angle_beta   90.00
_cell.angle_gamma   90.00
#
_symmetry.space_group_name_H-M   'P 1'
#
loop_
_entity.id
_entity.type
_entity.pdbx_description
1 polymer ?
#
loop_
_entity_poly.entity_id
_entity_poly.type
_entity_poly.pdbx_seq_one_letter_code
_entity_poly.pdbx_strand_id
1 'polypeptide(L)'
;MEVQNFFETAPPLKDRSVISKKLKEFIEQNSPASGIKTSGRRIVCVTSGGTTVPLEQRCVRYIDNFSSGHRGAASTEYFLKAGYAVIFLHRRGTCQPYCRSLPDDPLLECFESTDGSNIQVQQSQAEAVRKAVTNHQAAVEAGHLLKLQFTTIFEYLQLLHMISIELRNLGPHVMFYLAAAVSDFYV
;
A
#
# COMPACT_ATOMS: atom_id res chain seq x y z
N MET A 1 22.77 15.22 -10.81
CA MET A 1 22.39 15.64 -12.17
C MET A 1 21.41 14.64 -12.79
N GLU A 2 21.69 13.34 -12.78
CA GLU A 2 20.79 12.30 -13.35
C GLU A 2 19.50 12.06 -12.53
N VAL A 3 19.58 11.97 -11.20
CA VAL A 3 18.40 11.72 -10.34
C VAL A 3 17.38 12.85 -10.42
N GLN A 4 17.84 14.10 -10.40
CA GLN A 4 16.96 15.26 -10.48
C GLN A 4 16.31 15.36 -11.87
N ASN A 5 17.09 15.11 -12.93
CA ASN A 5 16.59 15.04 -14.29
C ASN A 5 15.47 14.00 -14.43
N PHE A 6 15.63 12.80 -13.82
CA PHE A 6 14.57 11.78 -13.82
C PHE A 6 13.23 12.32 -13.29
N PHE A 7 13.24 13.00 -12.14
CA PHE A 7 12.00 13.53 -11.55
C PHE A 7 11.41 14.71 -12.32
N GLU A 8 12.26 15.48 -13.01
CA GLU A 8 11.82 16.60 -13.85
C GLU A 8 11.21 16.11 -15.18
N THR A 9 11.70 15.01 -15.74
CA THR A 9 11.21 14.44 -17.01
C THR A 9 10.13 13.37 -16.84
N ALA A 10 9.97 12.81 -15.63
CA ALA A 10 8.99 11.76 -15.37
C ALA A 10 7.55 12.26 -15.60
N PRO A 11 6.64 11.38 -16.07
CA PRO A 11 5.22 11.71 -16.13
C PRO A 11 4.69 12.18 -14.78
N PRO A 12 3.86 13.23 -14.73
CA PRO A 12 3.39 13.78 -13.47
C PRO A 12 2.55 12.76 -12.71
N LEU A 13 2.85 12.59 -11.41
CA LEU A 13 2.04 11.78 -10.52
C LEU A 13 0.62 12.34 -10.40
N LYS A 14 -0.39 11.52 -10.75
CA LYS A 14 -1.81 11.87 -10.57
C LYS A 14 -2.12 12.06 -9.08
N ASP A 15 -2.98 13.03 -8.78
CA ASP A 15 -3.46 13.32 -7.41
C ASP A 15 -2.35 13.60 -6.39
N ARG A 16 -1.19 14.09 -6.83
CA ARG A 16 -0.01 14.36 -5.99
C ARG A 16 -0.34 15.15 -4.72
N SER A 17 -1.17 16.19 -4.83
CA SER A 17 -1.56 17.03 -3.69
C SER A 17 -2.41 16.28 -2.67
N VAL A 18 -3.36 15.45 -3.13
CA VAL A 18 -4.22 14.61 -2.29
C VAL A 18 -3.39 13.55 -1.58
N ILE A 19 -2.44 12.93 -2.29
CA ILE A 19 -1.53 11.92 -1.72
C ILE A 19 -0.64 12.56 -0.65
N SER A 20 -0.06 13.73 -0.95
CA SER A 20 0.77 14.47 0.02
C SER A 20 -0.01 14.84 1.27
N LYS A 21 -1.26 15.31 1.12
CA LYS A 21 -2.14 15.62 2.26
C LYS A 21 -2.38 14.39 3.13
N LYS A 22 -2.81 13.26 2.54
CA LYS A 22 -3.07 12.00 3.27
C LYS A 22 -1.82 11.48 3.99
N LEU A 23 -0.65 11.60 3.35
CA LEU A 23 0.61 11.18 3.93
C LEU A 23 0.98 12.03 5.16
N LYS A 24 0.83 13.35 5.08
CA LYS A 24 1.08 14.25 6.21
C LYS A 24 0.13 13.99 7.37
N GLU A 25 -1.17 13.87 7.11
CA GLU A 25 -2.17 13.53 8.13
C GLU A 25 -1.84 12.20 8.82
N PHE A 26 -1.46 11.18 8.04
CA PHE A 26 -1.05 9.88 8.58
C PHE A 26 0.20 9.98 9.47
N ILE A 27 1.20 10.75 9.05
CA ILE A 27 2.44 10.96 9.82
C ILE A 27 2.15 11.73 11.11
N GLU A 28 1.38 12.82 11.04
CA GLU A 28 1.00 13.64 12.20
C GLU A 28 0.21 12.84 13.24
N GLN A 29 -0.68 11.95 12.80
CA GLN A 29 -1.46 11.08 13.69
C GLN A 29 -0.60 10.03 14.41
N ASN A 30 0.48 9.55 13.79
CA ASN A 30 1.29 8.45 14.34
C ASN A 30 2.61 8.92 14.98
N SER A 31 3.01 10.18 14.78
CA SER A 31 4.29 10.71 15.26
C SER A 31 4.31 10.94 16.77
N PRO A 32 5.46 10.71 17.45
CA PRO A 32 5.60 10.90 18.90
C PRO A 32 5.44 12.35 19.38
N ALA A 33 5.54 13.33 18.49
CA ALA A 33 5.38 14.75 18.81
C ALA A 33 3.91 15.22 18.85
N SER A 34 2.96 14.37 18.47
CA SER A 34 1.54 14.72 18.51
C SER A 34 1.09 14.73 19.97
N GLY A 35 0.76 15.91 20.51
CA GLY A 35 0.36 16.13 21.91
C GLY A 35 -0.94 15.43 22.36
N ILE A 36 -1.42 14.46 21.57
CA ILE A 36 -2.56 13.60 21.84
C ILE A 36 -2.03 12.28 22.40
N LYS A 37 -2.60 11.83 23.54
CA LYS A 37 -2.20 10.73 24.44
C LYS A 37 -1.88 9.34 23.83
N THR A 38 -1.86 9.15 22.52
CA THR A 38 -1.41 7.91 21.89
C THR A 38 0.12 7.92 21.80
N SER A 39 0.80 7.11 22.62
CA SER A 39 2.24 6.89 22.54
C SER A 39 2.69 6.76 21.08
N GLY A 40 3.58 7.63 20.62
CA GLY A 40 4.04 7.66 19.23
C GLY A 40 4.41 6.27 18.72
N ARG A 41 3.94 5.94 17.53
CA ARG A 41 4.20 4.64 16.90
C ARG A 41 5.39 4.74 15.97
N ARG A 42 6.10 3.62 15.82
CA ARG A 42 7.08 3.49 14.74
C ARG A 42 6.32 3.37 13.42
N ILE A 43 6.83 4.04 12.38
CA ILE A 43 6.25 4.02 11.05
C ILE A 43 7.11 3.12 10.16
N VAL A 44 6.48 2.25 9.38
CA VAL A 44 7.16 1.47 8.34
C VAL A 44 6.54 1.72 6.98
N CYS A 45 7.37 2.05 5.99
CA CYS A 45 6.98 2.05 4.60
C CYS A 45 7.27 0.67 4.00
N VAL A 46 6.21 -0.09 3.70
CA VAL A 46 6.29 -1.39 3.02
C VAL A 46 6.03 -1.17 1.55
N THR A 47 6.97 -1.55 0.68
CA THR A 47 6.73 -1.58 -0.77
C THR A 47 6.37 -2.99 -1.23
N SER A 48 5.41 -3.13 -2.15
CA SER A 48 4.90 -4.44 -2.58
C SER A 48 4.45 -4.48 -4.04
N GLY A 49 4.62 -5.63 -4.70
CA GLY A 49 4.26 -5.83 -6.10
C GLY A 49 5.36 -5.38 -7.07
N GLY A 50 5.08 -5.54 -8.36
CA GLY A 50 5.97 -5.20 -9.47
C GLY A 50 5.81 -3.79 -10.01
N THR A 51 6.85 -3.20 -10.58
CA THR A 51 6.70 -1.99 -11.41
C THR A 51 6.60 -2.36 -12.88
N THR A 52 5.84 -1.56 -13.64
CA THR A 52 5.84 -1.62 -15.09
C THR A 52 6.64 -0.47 -15.71
N VAL A 53 7.19 -0.70 -16.89
CA VAL A 53 7.85 0.32 -17.71
C VAL A 53 7.08 0.45 -19.02
N PRO A 54 6.32 1.54 -19.21
CA PRO A 54 5.68 1.87 -20.48
C PRO A 54 6.69 1.98 -21.62
N LEU A 55 6.38 1.40 -22.78
CA LEU A 55 7.20 1.58 -24.00
C LEU A 55 6.70 2.74 -24.88
N GLU A 56 5.50 3.25 -24.61
CA GLU A 56 4.88 4.37 -25.32
C GLU A 56 4.17 5.33 -24.36
N GLN A 57 4.01 6.61 -24.76
CA GLN A 57 3.24 7.59 -23.97
C GLN A 57 1.77 7.18 -23.79
N ARG A 58 1.16 6.66 -24.86
CA ARG A 58 -0.17 6.03 -24.82
C ARG A 58 0.04 4.52 -24.69
N CYS A 59 0.46 4.14 -23.50
CA CYS A 59 0.96 2.81 -23.20
C CYS A 59 -0.06 1.71 -23.54
N VAL A 60 0.31 0.84 -24.47
CA VAL A 60 -0.36 -0.45 -24.71
C VAL A 60 0.57 -1.58 -24.31
N ARG A 61 1.89 -1.39 -24.49
CA ARG A 61 2.92 -2.39 -24.17
C ARG A 61 3.82 -1.87 -23.06
N TYR A 62 4.21 -2.79 -22.18
CA TYR A 62 5.07 -2.48 -21.06
C TYR A 62 5.94 -3.68 -20.69
N ILE A 63 7.09 -3.41 -20.10
CA ILE A 63 7.89 -4.41 -19.39
C ILE A 63 7.33 -4.51 -17.97
N ASP A 64 7.18 -5.71 -17.42
CA ASP A 64 6.65 -5.93 -16.07
C ASP A 64 7.62 -6.77 -15.23
N ASN A 65 7.97 -6.27 -14.06
CA ASN A 65 8.73 -7.03 -13.07
C ASN A 65 7.75 -7.81 -12.20
N PHE A 66 7.57 -9.11 -12.50
CA PHE A 66 6.55 -9.91 -11.85
C PHE A 66 6.71 -9.98 -10.32
N SER A 67 5.64 -9.61 -9.62
CA SER A 67 5.48 -9.86 -8.18
C SER A 67 3.99 -9.82 -7.83
N SER A 68 3.50 -10.92 -7.27
CA SER A 68 2.11 -11.04 -6.82
C SER A 68 1.79 -10.23 -5.56
N GLY A 69 2.81 -9.66 -4.89
CA GLY A 69 2.64 -8.79 -3.72
C GLY A 69 2.41 -9.52 -2.38
N HIS A 70 2.42 -10.87 -2.37
CA HIS A 70 2.15 -11.65 -1.16
C HIS A 70 3.11 -11.34 -0.01
N ARG A 71 4.42 -11.21 -0.28
CA ARG A 71 5.40 -10.89 0.77
C ARG A 71 5.11 -9.55 1.43
N GLY A 72 4.92 -8.48 0.65
CA GLY A 72 4.62 -7.17 1.20
C GLY A 72 3.27 -7.13 1.93
N ALA A 73 2.24 -7.80 1.40
CA ALA A 73 0.97 -7.96 2.10
C ALA A 73 1.15 -8.65 3.46
N ALA A 74 2.01 -9.68 3.53
CA ALA A 74 2.30 -10.39 4.79
C ALA A 74 2.96 -9.48 5.80
N SER A 75 4.04 -8.86 5.36
CA SER A 75 4.84 -8.02 6.22
C SER A 75 3.99 -6.91 6.81
N THR A 76 3.08 -6.31 6.04
CA THR A 76 2.12 -5.32 6.55
C THR A 76 1.26 -5.85 7.70
N GLU A 77 0.68 -7.05 7.57
CA GLU A 77 -0.12 -7.66 8.65
C GLU A 77 0.71 -7.89 9.92
N TYR A 78 1.94 -8.40 9.76
CA TYR A 78 2.86 -8.62 10.88
C TYR A 78 3.31 -7.31 11.53
N PHE A 79 3.59 -6.26 10.76
CA PHE A 79 3.97 -4.95 11.28
C PHE A 79 2.83 -4.28 12.05
N LEU A 80 1.61 -4.33 11.51
CA LEU A 80 0.41 -3.83 12.21
C LEU A 80 0.20 -4.57 13.54
N LYS A 81 0.35 -5.91 13.53
CA LYS A 81 0.28 -6.73 14.75
C LYS A 81 1.39 -6.40 15.76
N ALA A 82 2.57 -6.01 15.28
CA ALA A 82 3.70 -5.58 16.10
C ALA A 82 3.58 -4.12 16.59
N GLY A 83 2.48 -3.42 16.31
CA GLY A 83 2.22 -2.06 16.79
C GLY A 83 2.76 -0.94 15.92
N TYR A 84 3.26 -1.24 14.71
CA TYR A 84 3.68 -0.21 13.76
C TYR A 84 2.47 0.45 13.10
N ALA A 85 2.67 1.69 12.66
CA ALA A 85 1.85 2.30 11.62
C ALA A 85 2.49 1.99 10.26
N VAL A 86 1.70 1.55 9.28
CA VAL A 86 2.20 1.06 7.99
C VAL A 86 1.73 1.95 6.85
N ILE A 87 2.68 2.47 6.08
CA ILE A 87 2.45 2.99 4.73
C ILE A 87 2.66 1.83 3.77
N PHE A 88 1.59 1.33 3.19
CA PHE A 88 1.61 0.24 2.23
C PHE A 88 1.60 0.80 0.80
N LEU A 89 2.78 0.97 0.22
CA LEU A 89 2.98 1.39 -1.16
C LEU A 89 2.97 0.16 -2.06
N HIS A 90 1.91 -0.04 -2.85
CA HIS A 90 1.71 -1.29 -3.58
C HIS A 90 1.31 -1.14 -5.04
N ARG A 91 1.63 -2.13 -5.86
CA ARG A 91 1.16 -2.22 -7.25
C ARG A 91 -0.36 -2.41 -7.28
N ARG A 92 -1.07 -1.68 -8.16
CA ARG A 92 -2.50 -1.91 -8.39
C ARG A 92 -2.75 -3.35 -8.83
N GLY A 93 -3.80 -3.97 -8.30
CA GLY A 93 -4.21 -5.33 -8.66
C GLY A 93 -3.35 -6.45 -8.08
N THR A 94 -2.42 -6.16 -7.16
CA THR A 94 -1.68 -7.21 -6.43
C THR A 94 -2.27 -7.49 -5.05
N CYS A 95 -1.85 -8.61 -4.45
CA CYS A 95 -2.27 -9.05 -3.12
C CYS A 95 -2.25 -7.90 -2.10
N GLN A 96 -3.35 -7.79 -1.35
CA GLN A 96 -3.55 -6.79 -0.30
C GLN A 96 -3.43 -7.46 1.08
N PRO A 97 -2.98 -6.72 2.12
CA PRO A 97 -3.05 -7.18 3.50
C PRO A 97 -4.47 -7.64 3.84
N TYR A 98 -4.59 -8.77 4.53
CA TYR A 98 -5.82 -9.45 4.94
C TYR A 98 -6.60 -10.15 3.83
N CYS A 99 -6.32 -9.88 2.54
CA CYS A 99 -7.03 -10.52 1.43
C CYS A 99 -6.44 -11.87 1.02
N ARG A 100 -5.26 -12.23 1.53
CA ARG A 100 -4.53 -13.47 1.19
C ARG A 100 -5.19 -14.79 1.56
N SER A 101 -6.09 -14.75 2.54
CA SER A 101 -6.82 -15.91 3.02
C SER A 101 -8.20 -15.98 2.39
N LEU A 102 -8.53 -14.99 1.55
CA LEU A 102 -9.73 -15.01 0.74
C LEU A 102 -9.43 -15.81 -0.54
N PRO A 103 -10.42 -16.49 -1.12
CA PRO A 103 -10.29 -17.19 -2.39
C PRO A 103 -9.72 -16.27 -3.49
N ASP A 104 -8.82 -16.82 -4.30
CA ASP A 104 -8.18 -16.11 -5.43
C ASP A 104 -9.18 -15.82 -6.59
N ASP A 105 -10.29 -16.56 -6.68
CA ASP A 105 -11.33 -16.44 -7.71
C ASP A 105 -12.74 -16.72 -7.13
N PRO A 106 -13.80 -16.18 -7.74
CA PRO A 106 -14.25 -14.80 -7.67
C PRO A 106 -14.75 -14.43 -6.26
N LEU A 107 -14.65 -13.15 -5.89
CA LEU A 107 -15.29 -12.56 -4.71
C LEU A 107 -16.72 -13.06 -4.46
N LEU A 108 -17.45 -13.39 -5.53
CA LEU A 108 -18.80 -13.94 -5.51
C LEU A 108 -18.89 -15.30 -4.79
N GLU A 109 -17.85 -16.13 -4.78
CA GLU A 109 -17.79 -17.37 -4.02
C GLU A 109 -17.68 -17.15 -2.50
N CYS A 110 -17.33 -15.93 -2.06
CA CYS A 110 -17.40 -15.61 -0.64
C CYS A 110 -18.83 -15.37 -0.17
N PHE A 111 -19.79 -15.19 -1.09
CA PHE A 111 -21.11 -14.71 -0.78
C PHE A 111 -22.22 -15.62 -1.30
N GLU A 112 -23.36 -15.56 -0.63
CA GLU A 112 -24.59 -16.23 -1.03
C GLU A 112 -25.80 -15.31 -0.80
N SER A 113 -26.83 -15.47 -1.62
CA SER A 113 -28.10 -14.75 -1.47
C SER A 113 -28.98 -15.52 -0.49
N THR A 114 -29.52 -14.85 0.54
CA THR A 114 -30.40 -15.51 1.52
C THR A 114 -31.84 -15.58 1.01
N ASP A 115 -32.39 -14.44 0.60
CA ASP A 115 -33.83 -14.30 0.30
C ASP A 115 -34.10 -13.38 -0.91
N GLY A 116 -33.10 -13.17 -1.78
CA GLY A 116 -33.18 -12.27 -2.94
C GLY A 116 -33.05 -10.78 -2.60
N SER A 117 -33.01 -10.40 -1.32
CA SER A 117 -32.81 -9.03 -0.84
C SER A 117 -31.50 -8.81 -0.09
N ASN A 118 -30.94 -9.86 0.51
CA ASN A 118 -29.74 -9.79 1.33
C ASN A 118 -28.65 -10.73 0.82
N ILE A 119 -27.41 -10.31 1.01
CA ILE A 119 -26.21 -11.09 0.72
C ILE A 119 -25.50 -11.38 2.05
N GLN A 120 -25.16 -12.64 2.28
CA GLN A 120 -24.35 -13.06 3.43
C GLN A 120 -23.08 -13.75 2.97
N VAL A 121 -22.12 -13.88 3.88
CA VAL A 121 -20.87 -14.61 3.61
C VAL A 121 -21.16 -16.11 3.70
N GLN A 122 -20.69 -16.90 2.74
CA GLN A 122 -20.79 -18.36 2.78
C GLN A 122 -20.14 -18.91 4.06
N GLN A 123 -20.82 -19.87 4.70
CA GLN A 123 -20.37 -20.41 5.99
C GLN A 123 -18.94 -20.98 5.95
N SER A 124 -18.53 -21.55 4.83
CA SER A 124 -17.17 -22.07 4.61
C SER A 124 -16.09 -20.99 4.63
N GLN A 125 -16.42 -19.76 4.24
CA GLN A 125 -15.51 -18.61 4.17
C GLN A 125 -15.73 -17.60 5.31
N ALA A 126 -16.77 -17.78 6.12
CA ALA A 126 -17.21 -16.84 7.15
C ALA A 126 -16.09 -16.42 8.12
N GLU A 127 -15.28 -17.37 8.58
CA GLU A 127 -14.19 -17.06 9.51
C GLU A 127 -13.08 -16.23 8.85
N ALA A 128 -12.66 -16.61 7.64
CA ALA A 128 -11.59 -15.92 6.90
C ALA A 128 -12.01 -14.51 6.53
N VAL A 129 -13.22 -14.33 5.98
CA VAL A 129 -13.77 -13.02 5.62
C VAL A 129 -13.96 -12.15 6.86
N ARG A 130 -14.55 -12.68 7.94
CA ARG A 130 -14.73 -11.93 9.19
C ARG A 130 -13.39 -11.43 9.73
N LYS A 131 -12.39 -12.32 9.84
CA LYS A 131 -11.05 -11.93 10.30
C LYS A 131 -10.43 -10.86 9.39
N ALA A 132 -10.55 -11.03 8.07
CA ALA A 132 -9.98 -10.08 7.12
C ALA A 132 -10.63 -8.69 7.25
N VAL A 133 -11.96 -8.64 7.25
CA VAL A 133 -12.74 -7.39 7.36
C VAL A 133 -12.48 -6.70 8.69
N THR A 134 -12.61 -7.42 9.82
CA THR A 134 -12.42 -6.84 11.16
C THR A 134 -11.02 -6.29 11.35
N ASN A 135 -9.97 -7.04 10.96
CA ASN A 135 -8.60 -6.56 11.11
C ASN A 135 -8.29 -5.39 10.17
N HIS A 136 -8.82 -5.42 8.94
CA HIS A 136 -8.65 -4.33 8.00
C HIS A 136 -9.30 -3.04 8.50
N GLN A 137 -10.56 -3.11 8.94
CA GLN A 137 -11.31 -1.98 9.50
C GLN A 137 -10.61 -1.41 10.72
N ALA A 138 -10.24 -2.27 11.69
CA ALA A 138 -9.53 -1.83 12.89
C ALA A 138 -8.22 -1.09 12.58
N ALA A 139 -7.46 -1.55 11.57
CA ALA A 139 -6.23 -0.89 11.16
C ALA A 139 -6.47 0.47 10.48
N VAL A 140 -7.54 0.60 9.70
CA VAL A 140 -7.90 1.83 8.99
C VAL A 140 -8.53 2.86 9.95
N GLU A 141 -9.50 2.45 10.75
CA GLU A 141 -10.21 3.32 11.70
C GLU A 141 -9.27 3.89 12.76
N ALA A 142 -8.30 3.09 13.21
CA ALA A 142 -7.27 3.56 14.13
C ALA A 142 -6.19 4.42 13.45
N GLY A 143 -6.25 4.62 12.13
CA GLY A 143 -5.28 5.41 11.36
C GLY A 143 -3.89 4.79 11.29
N HIS A 144 -3.78 3.46 11.41
CA HIS A 144 -2.50 2.74 11.40
C HIS A 144 -2.12 2.18 10.03
N LEU A 145 -3.01 2.21 9.04
CA LEU A 145 -2.75 1.72 7.68
C LEU A 145 -3.10 2.77 6.62
N LEU A 146 -2.09 3.27 5.93
CA LEU A 146 -2.24 4.11 4.73
C LEU A 146 -1.87 3.29 3.49
N LYS A 147 -2.78 3.13 2.54
CA LYS A 147 -2.51 2.47 1.26
C LYS A 147 -2.25 3.50 0.17
N LEU A 148 -1.12 3.38 -0.53
CA LEU A 148 -0.77 4.18 -1.69
C LEU A 148 -0.50 3.26 -2.87
N GLN A 149 -1.03 3.61 -4.04
CA GLN A 149 -0.99 2.75 -5.22
C GLN A 149 -0.02 3.28 -6.27
N PHE A 150 0.74 2.38 -6.89
CA PHE A 150 1.50 2.63 -8.10
C PHE A 150 1.20 1.55 -9.15
N THR A 151 1.61 1.79 -10.38
CA THR A 151 1.68 0.78 -11.45
C THR A 151 3.03 0.87 -12.13
N THR A 152 3.42 2.07 -12.56
CA THR A 152 4.67 2.28 -13.29
C THR A 152 5.85 2.53 -12.36
N ILE A 153 7.06 2.33 -12.87
CA ILE A 153 8.31 2.71 -12.20
C ILE A 153 8.35 4.21 -11.84
N PHE A 154 7.80 5.08 -12.70
CA PHE A 154 7.74 6.52 -12.47
C PHE A 154 6.85 6.88 -11.28
N GLU A 155 5.68 6.25 -11.16
CA GLU A 155 4.78 6.44 -10.01
C GLU A 155 5.44 5.91 -8.73
N TYR A 156 6.04 4.73 -8.78
CA TYR A 156 6.75 4.12 -7.65
C TYR A 156 7.83 5.04 -7.11
N LEU A 157 8.74 5.51 -7.97
CA LEU A 157 9.86 6.36 -7.54
C LEU A 157 9.39 7.73 -7.04
N GLN A 158 8.40 8.36 -7.67
CA GLN A 158 7.83 9.62 -7.19
C GLN A 158 7.16 9.46 -5.82
N LEU A 159 6.40 8.39 -5.60
CA LEU A 159 5.74 8.10 -4.33
C LEU A 159 6.76 7.77 -3.24
N LEU A 160 7.73 6.90 -3.52
CA LEU A 160 8.78 6.54 -2.58
C LEU A 160 9.61 7.76 -2.17
N HIS A 161 9.93 8.64 -3.13
CA HIS A 161 10.65 9.88 -2.87
C HIS A 161 9.83 10.81 -1.96
N MET A 162 8.54 11.00 -2.25
CA MET A 162 7.64 11.79 -1.42
C MET A 162 7.57 11.24 0.02
N ILE A 163 7.36 9.93 0.17
CA ILE A 163 7.32 9.26 1.48
C ILE A 163 8.65 9.46 2.22
N SER A 164 9.78 9.31 1.55
CA SER A 164 11.11 9.49 2.14
C SER A 164 11.34 10.91 2.63
N ILE A 165 10.90 11.92 1.89
CA ILE A 165 11.01 13.32 2.30
C ILE A 165 10.16 13.61 3.53
N GLU A 166 8.90 13.18 3.54
CA GLU A 166 7.99 13.45 4.65
C GLU A 166 8.41 12.73 5.95
N LEU A 167 9.04 11.55 5.83
CA LEU A 167 9.51 10.77 6.98
C LEU A 167 10.91 11.16 7.50
N ARG A 168 11.65 12.02 6.78
CA ARG A 168 13.08 12.28 7.04
C ARG A 168 13.41 12.73 8.46
N ASN A 169 12.50 13.45 9.11
CA ASN A 169 12.72 14.07 10.42
C ASN A 169 12.38 13.13 11.59
N LEU A 170 11.84 11.94 11.33
CA LEU A 170 11.42 10.99 12.39
C LEU A 170 12.54 10.05 12.85
N GLY A 171 13.68 10.06 12.15
CA GLY A 171 14.91 9.35 12.53
C GLY A 171 14.69 7.85 12.79
N PRO A 172 15.09 7.32 13.96
CA PRO A 172 15.05 5.87 14.25
C PRO A 172 13.64 5.29 14.41
N HIS A 173 12.60 6.14 14.36
CA HIS A 173 11.20 5.70 14.44
C HIS A 173 10.66 5.23 13.08
N VAL A 174 11.46 5.34 12.01
CA VAL A 174 11.06 4.96 10.65
C VAL A 174 11.84 3.76 10.16
N MET A 175 11.14 2.87 9.47
CA MET A 175 11.72 1.74 8.73
C MET A 175 11.24 1.74 7.28
N PHE A 176 12.11 1.37 6.35
CA PHE A 176 11.74 1.05 4.98
C PHE A 176 11.91 -0.45 4.76
N TYR A 177 10.81 -1.12 4.43
CA TYR A 177 10.79 -2.53 4.06
C TYR A 177 10.50 -2.61 2.55
N LEU A 178 11.58 -2.58 1.75
CA LEU A 178 11.51 -2.45 0.30
C LEU A 178 11.38 -3.83 -0.37
N ALA A 179 10.15 -4.35 -0.47
CA ALA A 179 9.87 -5.69 -1.01
C ALA A 179 9.23 -5.67 -2.42
N ALA A 180 9.08 -4.51 -3.04
CA ALA A 180 8.64 -4.38 -4.43
C ALA A 180 9.71 -4.93 -5.41
N ALA A 181 9.24 -5.51 -6.52
CA ALA A 181 10.10 -5.88 -7.66
C ALA A 181 10.21 -4.67 -8.60
N VAL A 182 11.25 -3.88 -8.39
CA VAL A 182 11.49 -2.62 -9.10
C VAL A 182 12.24 -2.91 -10.40
N SER A 183 11.85 -2.26 -11.50
CA SER A 183 12.50 -2.39 -12.80
C SER A 183 13.87 -1.73 -12.79
N ASP A 184 14.89 -2.47 -13.25
CA ASP A 184 16.28 -1.99 -13.32
C ASP A 184 16.53 -1.02 -14.49
N PHE A 185 15.66 -1.05 -15.51
CA PHE A 185 15.76 -0.26 -16.73
C PHE A 185 14.42 0.44 -17.02
N TYR A 186 14.47 1.61 -17.64
CA TYR A 186 13.30 2.34 -18.14
C TYR A 186 13.58 3.01 -19.50
N VAL A 187 12.52 3.47 -20.19
CA VAL A 187 12.56 4.15 -21.50
C VAL A 187 12.07 5.59 -21.35
#